data_AF-A0A8T4ZK82-F1
#
_entry.id   AF-A0A8T4ZK82-F1
#
_cell.length_a   1.000
_cell.length_b   1.000
_cell.length_c   1.000
_cell.angle_alpha   90.00
_cell.angle_beta   90.00
_cell.angle_gamma   90.00
#
_symmetry.space_group_name_H-M   'P 1'
#
loop_
_entity.id
_entity.type
_entity.pdbx_description
1 polymer ?
#
loop_
_entity_poly.entity_id
_entity_poly.type
_entity_poly.pdbx_seq_one_letter_code
_entity_poly.pdbx_strand_id
1 'polypeptide(L)'
;MEIVMSVTLRDAQHLCWKNFRKINDVLDPEKGRAWTPFVTVTDLLEKAGEIAAAVKDLEGHATPDKPKTKEALATELSDMLYIIFVLAEHYGIELEEAFLQTVNDYVLKFIK
;
A
#
# COMPACT_ATOMS: atom_id res chain seq x y z
N MET A 1 15.93 -20.32 -20.19
CA MET A 1 15.65 -20.22 -18.74
C MET A 1 15.53 -18.74 -18.46
N GLU A 2 14.30 -18.21 -18.41
CA GLU A 2 14.10 -16.82 -18.01
C GLU A 2 14.54 -16.70 -16.55
N ILE A 3 15.55 -15.86 -16.31
CA ILE A 3 15.90 -15.45 -14.96
C ILE A 3 14.76 -14.53 -14.53
N VAL A 4 13.78 -15.08 -13.82
CA VAL A 4 12.80 -14.25 -13.11
C VAL A 4 13.59 -13.55 -12.01
N MET A 5 13.96 -12.29 -12.25
CA MET A 5 14.51 -11.44 -11.21
C MET A 5 13.43 -11.28 -10.14
N SER A 6 13.61 -11.93 -8.99
CA SER A 6 12.75 -11.72 -7.83
C SER A 6 13.02 -10.33 -7.27
N VAL A 7 12.01 -9.47 -7.28
CA VAL A 7 12.03 -8.17 -6.59
C VAL A 7 11.79 -8.43 -5.11
N THR A 8 12.69 -7.93 -4.24
CA THR A 8 12.50 -8.01 -2.78
C THR A 8 11.48 -6.97 -2.30
N LEU A 9 11.02 -7.07 -1.05
CA LEU A 9 10.12 -6.05 -0.48
C LEU A 9 10.86 -4.71 -0.38
N ARG A 10 12.15 -4.76 0.01
CA ARG A 10 13.06 -3.60 0.00
C ARG A 10 13.16 -2.96 -1.38
N ASP A 11 13.36 -3.75 -2.43
CA ASP A 11 13.45 -3.23 -3.80
C ASP A 11 12.14 -2.55 -4.23
N ALA A 12 10.99 -3.15 -3.90
CA ALA A 12 9.68 -2.56 -4.18
C ALA A 12 9.47 -1.24 -3.43
N GLN A 13 9.82 -1.20 -2.14
CA GLN A 13 9.76 0.01 -1.32
C GLN A 13 10.58 1.16 -1.94
N HIS A 14 11.85 0.90 -2.26
CA HIS A 14 12.73 1.90 -2.86
C HIS A 14 12.26 2.34 -4.26
N LEU A 15 11.70 1.43 -5.05
CA LEU A 15 11.12 1.76 -6.36
C LEU A 15 9.90 2.69 -6.21
N CYS A 16 9.01 2.41 -5.25
CA CYS A 16 7.88 3.27 -4.93
C CYS A 16 8.34 4.67 -4.52
N TRP A 17 9.34 4.76 -3.65
CA TRP A 17 9.91 6.03 -3.23
C TRP A 17 10.51 6.83 -4.38
N LYS A 18 11.28 6.17 -5.26
CA LYS A 18 11.84 6.81 -6.46
C LYS A 18 10.76 7.41 -7.35
N ASN A 19 9.65 6.69 -7.55
CA ASN A 19 8.54 7.17 -8.36
C ASN A 19 7.76 8.30 -7.65
N PHE A 20 7.49 8.14 -6.36
CA PHE A 20 6.89 9.17 -5.53
C PHE A 20 7.67 10.48 -5.61
N ARG A 21 9.00 10.46 -5.44
CA ARG A 21 9.85 11.66 -5.52
C ARG A 21 9.72 12.35 -6.87
N LYS A 22 9.81 11.61 -7.98
CA LYS A 22 9.65 12.17 -9.33
C LYS A 22 8.32 12.91 -9.50
N ILE A 23 7.25 12.36 -8.94
CA ILE A 23 5.91 12.96 -9.01
C ILE A 23 5.85 14.16 -8.06
N ASN A 24 6.21 13.98 -6.79
CA ASN A 24 6.03 14.98 -5.76
C ASN A 24 6.95 16.20 -5.94
N ASP A 25 8.15 16.01 -6.51
CA ASP A 25 9.09 17.10 -6.79
C ASP A 25 8.58 18.06 -7.90
N VAL A 26 7.61 17.63 -8.72
CA VAL A 26 6.95 18.51 -9.73
C VAL A 26 5.59 19.02 -9.28
N LEU A 27 5.08 18.56 -8.13
CA LEU A 27 3.83 19.07 -7.56
C LEU A 27 4.11 20.38 -6.82
N ASP A 28 3.32 21.40 -7.17
CA ASP A 28 3.41 22.73 -6.58
C ASP A 28 2.95 22.69 -5.10
N PRO A 29 3.86 22.90 -4.13
CA PRO A 29 3.50 22.85 -2.71
C PRO A 29 2.58 24.01 -2.30
N GLU A 30 2.71 25.17 -2.93
CA GLU A 30 1.93 26.38 -2.60
C GLU A 30 0.46 26.26 -3.02
N LYS A 31 0.17 25.35 -3.97
CA LYS A 31 -1.19 24.99 -4.37
C LYS A 31 -1.80 23.85 -3.55
N GLY A 32 -1.15 23.39 -2.47
CA GLY A 32 -1.62 22.29 -1.64
C GLY A 32 -1.65 20.95 -2.38
N ARG A 33 -0.85 20.80 -3.44
CA ARG A 33 -0.81 19.58 -4.27
C ARG A 33 0.27 18.61 -3.86
N ALA A 34 1.22 19.03 -3.03
CA ALA A 34 2.28 18.15 -2.54
C ALA A 34 1.69 17.08 -1.61
N TRP A 35 2.10 15.83 -1.84
CA TRP A 35 1.83 14.72 -0.95
C TRP A 35 2.74 14.82 0.27
N THR A 36 2.24 15.51 1.29
CA THR A 36 2.86 15.56 2.63
C THR A 36 2.55 14.27 3.40
N PRO A 37 3.32 13.92 4.46
CA PRO A 37 3.02 12.74 5.26
C PRO A 37 1.57 12.69 5.78
N PHE A 38 0.99 13.84 6.13
CA PHE A 38 -0.41 13.92 6.57
C PHE A 38 -1.38 13.56 5.44
N VAL A 39 -1.20 14.14 4.25
CA VAL A 39 -2.02 13.81 3.06
C VAL A 39 -1.87 12.33 2.69
N THR A 40 -0.66 11.80 2.76
CA THR A 40 -0.42 10.37 2.50
C THR A 40 -1.18 9.47 3.48
N VAL A 41 -1.30 9.85 4.75
CA VAL A 41 -2.12 9.10 5.72
C VAL A 41 -3.62 9.24 5.44
N THR A 42 -4.10 10.40 4.96
CA THR A 42 -5.51 10.52 4.59
C THR A 42 -5.86 9.65 3.39
N ASP A 43 -4.96 9.55 2.40
CA ASP A 43 -5.13 8.64 1.27
C ASP A 43 -5.14 7.18 1.72
N LEU A 44 -4.33 6.81 2.73
CA LEU A 44 -4.34 5.47 3.32
C LEU A 44 -5.74 5.10 3.86
N LEU A 45 -6.42 6.04 4.51
CA LEU A 45 -7.77 5.84 5.05
C LEU A 45 -8.81 5.68 3.93
N GLU A 46 -8.68 6.43 2.84
CA GLU A 46 -9.51 6.25 1.65
C GLU A 46 -9.37 4.84 1.10
N LYS A 47 -8.12 4.37 0.90
CA LYS A 47 -7.85 3.00 0.43
C LYS A 47 -8.39 1.92 1.36
N ALA A 48 -8.32 2.14 2.67
CA ALA A 48 -8.94 1.22 3.63
C ALA A 48 -10.47 1.12 3.45
N GLY A 49 -11.14 2.25 3.22
CA GLY A 49 -12.57 2.29 2.93
C GLY A 49 -12.91 1.57 1.62
N GLU A 50 -12.13 1.79 0.57
CA GLU A 50 -12.35 1.17 -0.74
C GLU A 50 -12.12 -0.35 -0.72
N ILE A 51 -11.13 -0.82 0.05
CA ILE A 51 -10.91 -2.25 0.34
C ILE A 51 -12.10 -2.83 1.10
N ALA A 52 -12.56 -2.16 2.16
CA ALA A 52 -13.70 -2.62 2.95
C ALA A 52 -14.98 -2.74 2.08
N ALA A 53 -15.22 -1.76 1.21
CA ALA A 53 -16.31 -1.82 0.24
C ALA A 53 -16.15 -3.00 -0.74
N ALA A 54 -14.94 -3.23 -1.26
CA ALA A 54 -14.68 -4.33 -2.18
C ALA A 54 -14.90 -5.71 -1.52
N VAL A 55 -14.40 -5.89 -0.30
CA VAL A 55 -14.61 -7.13 0.47
C VAL A 55 -16.10 -7.32 0.75
N LYS A 56 -16.80 -6.30 1.23
CA LYS A 56 -18.24 -6.36 1.49
C LYS A 56 -19.02 -6.87 0.26
N ASP A 57 -18.70 -6.34 -0.92
CA ASP A 57 -19.37 -6.73 -2.15
C ASP A 57 -19.04 -8.18 -2.56
N LEU A 58 -17.78 -8.58 -2.43
CA LEU A 58 -17.32 -9.95 -2.70
C LEU A 58 -17.93 -10.98 -1.75
N GLU A 59 -18.25 -10.58 -0.52
CA GLU A 59 -18.97 -11.39 0.47
C GLU A 59 -20.50 -11.40 0.25
N GLY A 60 -21.00 -10.82 -0.84
CA GLY A 60 -22.40 -10.89 -1.24
C GLY A 60 -23.32 -9.85 -0.59
N HIS A 61 -22.74 -8.79 -0.01
CA HIS A 61 -23.50 -7.68 0.59
C HIS A 61 -23.60 -6.45 -0.32
N ALA A 62 -23.29 -6.60 -1.61
CA ALA A 62 -23.33 -5.54 -2.60
C ALA A 62 -24.76 -5.05 -2.87
N THR A 63 -24.88 -3.78 -3.27
CA THR A 63 -26.07 -3.35 -4.01
C THR A 63 -26.00 -3.90 -5.44
N PRO A 64 -27.14 -4.33 -6.04
CA PRO A 64 -27.14 -5.09 -7.30
C PRO A 64 -26.51 -4.37 -8.50
N ASP A 65 -26.48 -3.03 -8.47
CA ASP A 65 -26.25 -2.25 -9.67
C ASP A 65 -24.78 -2.13 -10.06
N LYS A 66 -23.82 -2.28 -9.12
CA LYS A 66 -22.36 -2.24 -9.38
C LYS A 66 -21.55 -2.97 -8.28
N PRO A 67 -21.54 -4.30 -8.24
CA PRO A 67 -20.68 -5.02 -7.30
C PRO A 67 -19.20 -4.80 -7.66
N LYS A 68 -18.37 -4.49 -6.67
CA LYS A 68 -16.92 -4.48 -6.83
C LYS A 68 -16.38 -5.89 -7.11
N THR A 69 -15.26 -5.95 -7.85
CA THR A 69 -14.65 -7.20 -8.31
C THR A 69 -13.35 -7.51 -7.56
N LYS A 70 -12.80 -8.71 -7.78
CA LYS A 70 -11.49 -9.09 -7.23
C LYS A 70 -10.36 -8.22 -7.79
N GLU A 71 -10.49 -7.76 -9.03
CA GLU A 71 -9.55 -6.84 -9.68
C GLU A 71 -9.58 -5.46 -9.00
N ALA A 72 -10.78 -4.99 -8.60
CA ALA A 72 -10.90 -3.78 -7.80
C ALA A 72 -10.21 -3.95 -6.43
N LEU A 73 -10.45 -5.06 -5.73
CA LEU A 73 -9.78 -5.35 -4.45
C LEU A 73 -8.24 -5.39 -4.61
N ALA A 74 -7.74 -6.06 -5.65
CA ALA A 74 -6.30 -6.14 -5.92
C ALA A 74 -5.69 -4.74 -6.18
N THR A 75 -6.41 -3.88 -6.89
CA THR A 75 -6.00 -2.49 -7.15
C THR A 75 -5.89 -1.71 -5.84
N GLU A 76 -6.93 -1.73 -5.00
CA GLU A 76 -6.91 -0.94 -3.75
C GLU A 76 -5.88 -1.48 -2.73
N LEU A 77 -5.66 -2.81 -2.69
CA LEU A 77 -4.59 -3.41 -1.89
C LEU A 77 -3.20 -2.96 -2.38
N SER A 78 -3.00 -2.89 -3.69
CA SER A 78 -1.75 -2.41 -4.30
C SER A 78 -1.53 -0.93 -4.01
N ASP A 79 -2.56 -0.09 -4.13
CA ASP A 79 -2.50 1.34 -3.79
C ASP A 79 -2.17 1.55 -2.31
N MET A 80 -2.81 0.78 -1.42
CA MET A 80 -2.50 0.81 0.01
C MET A 80 -1.04 0.45 0.28
N LEU A 81 -0.51 -0.60 -0.37
CA LEU A 81 0.87 -1.01 -0.20
C LEU A 81 1.85 0.08 -0.69
N TYR A 82 1.55 0.73 -1.81
CA TYR A 82 2.33 1.87 -2.31
C TYR A 82 2.40 2.99 -1.27
N ILE A 83 1.27 3.36 -0.67
CA ILE A 83 1.18 4.41 0.36
C ILE A 83 2.01 4.03 1.60
N ILE A 84 1.93 2.77 2.04
CA ILE A 84 2.71 2.26 3.17
C ILE A 84 4.22 2.36 2.89
N PHE A 85 4.67 1.99 1.69
CA PHE A 85 6.08 2.12 1.30
C PHE A 85 6.55 3.59 1.28
N VAL A 86 5.73 4.49 0.73
CA VAL A 86 6.04 5.93 0.75
C VAL A 86 6.16 6.46 2.18
N LEU A 87 5.26 6.06 3.07
CA LEU A 87 5.32 6.44 4.49
C LEU A 87 6.57 5.89 5.18
N ALA A 88 6.89 4.61 4.97
CA ALA A 88 8.09 3.99 5.54
C ALA A 88 9.35 4.79 5.16
N GLU A 89 9.48 5.12 3.87
CA GLU A 89 10.61 5.90 3.35
C GLU A 89 10.64 7.34 3.86
N HIS A 90 9.48 7.98 4.00
CA HIS A 90 9.37 9.30 4.62
C HIS A 90 9.96 9.35 6.03
N TYR A 91 9.85 8.26 6.79
CA TYR A 91 10.35 8.16 8.16
C TYR A 91 11.66 7.37 8.29
N GLY A 92 12.28 6.97 7.18
CA GLY A 92 13.54 6.21 7.18
C GLY A 92 13.40 4.80 7.77
N ILE A 93 12.24 4.16 7.57
CA ILE A 93 11.93 2.82 8.07
C ILE A 93 12.26 1.79 6.98
N GLU A 94 13.06 0.79 7.34
CA GLU A 94 13.22 -0.43 6.55
C GLU A 94 12.06 -1.38 6.87
N LEU A 95 11.11 -1.53 5.93
CA LEU A 95 9.89 -2.28 6.20
C LEU A 95 10.05 -3.79 6.09
N GLU A 96 11.01 -4.30 5.32
CA GLU A 96 11.25 -5.74 5.14
C GLU A 96 11.69 -6.39 6.46
N GLU A 97 12.65 -5.80 7.15
CA GLU A 97 13.16 -6.23 8.46
C GLU A 97 12.04 -6.18 9.51
N ALA A 98 11.29 -5.07 9.58
CA ALA A 98 10.16 -4.93 10.50
C ALA A 98 9.02 -5.93 10.21
N PHE A 99 8.74 -6.18 8.93
CA PHE A 99 7.72 -7.12 8.50
C PHE A 99 8.11 -8.57 8.80
N LEU A 100 9.36 -8.97 8.51
CA LEU A 100 9.86 -10.31 8.81
C LEU A 100 9.81 -10.62 10.31
N GLN A 101 10.17 -9.65 11.16
CA GLN A 101 10.01 -9.77 12.61
C GLN A 101 8.55 -10.02 12.99
N THR A 102 7.63 -9.22 12.44
CA THR A 102 6.20 -9.36 12.71
C THR A 102 5.68 -10.74 12.31
N VAL A 103 6.04 -11.25 11.12
CA VAL A 103 5.61 -12.57 10.64
C VAL A 103 6.09 -13.69 11.56
N ASN A 104 7.35 -13.65 11.99
CA ASN A 104 7.90 -14.64 12.91
C ASN A 104 7.18 -14.60 14.27
N ASP A 105 6.88 -13.41 14.78
CA ASP A 105 6.19 -13.24 16.06
C ASP A 105 4.73 -13.74 16.00
N TYR A 106 4.06 -13.63 14.84
CA TYR A 106 2.73 -14.17 14.64
C TYR A 106 2.70 -15.70 14.77
N VAL A 107 3.70 -16.40 14.22
CA VAL A 107 3.80 -17.87 14.36
C VAL A 107 3.91 -18.23 15.83
N LEU A 108 4.84 -17.61 16.56
CA LEU A 108 5.07 -17.87 17.98
C LEU A 108 3.86 -17.54 18.86
N LYS A 109 3.06 -16.55 18.46
CA LYS A 109 1.88 -16.11 19.21
C LYS A 109 0.73 -17.11 19.15
N PHE A 110 0.55 -17.81 18.03
CA PHE A 110 -0.62 -18.66 17.79
C PHE A 110 -0.31 -20.16 17.72
N ILE A 111 0.92 -20.53 17.37
CA ILE A 111 1.38 -21.92 17.27
C ILE A 111 2.46 -22.10 18.33
N LYS A 112 2.11 -22.73 19.46
CA LYS A 112 3.05 -23.19 20.47
C LYS A 112 3.51 -24.61 20.18
#